data_AF-A0A968PPB7-F1
#
_entry.id   AF-A0A968PPB7-F1
#
_cell.length_a   1.000
_cell.length_b   1.000
_cell.length_c   1.000
_cell.angle_alpha   90.00
_cell.angle_beta   90.00
_cell.angle_gamma   90.00
#
_symmetry.space_group_name_H-M   'P 1'
#
loop_
_entity.id
_entity.type
_entity.pdbx_description
1 polymer ?
#
loop_
_entity_poly.entity_id
_entity_poly.type
_entity_poly.pdbx_seq_one_letter_code
_entity_poly.pdbx_strand_id
1 'polypeptide(L)'
;MRQDQCPVIGSLWHRRRSGHDWAALVLLLCLGWSGVLLYPARPVQAQVGTIYYVDKDRPDDSGDGLTWATAKRNLQTALALASAGAEIWVADGTYYPDEGTGQTNDNRASTFSLKDGVAIYGGFAGTETLLSERDVAANVAILSGDLQQNDTPNFGNNADNALHVVTGSGTDSTALLDGFTITAGNADDSIPSFDCVLECGGGIHNIGGSPTFTNVTISGNTAGEAMGRAMPGTPRPHA
;
A
#
# COMPACT_ATOMS: atom_id res chain seq x y z
N MET A 1 -0.15 -72.68 -10.99
CA MET A 1 -0.39 -71.33 -10.44
C MET A 1 0.12 -70.36 -11.50
N ARG A 2 -0.75 -69.97 -12.43
CA ARG A 2 -1.66 -68.82 -12.40
C ARG A 2 -0.93 -67.48 -12.60
N GLN A 3 -1.49 -66.73 -13.57
CA GLN A 3 -1.34 -65.34 -13.97
C GLN A 3 -0.33 -65.06 -15.09
N ASP A 4 -0.72 -64.77 -16.35
CA ASP A 4 -1.65 -63.76 -16.93
C ASP A 4 -1.07 -62.32 -16.81
N GLN A 5 -0.90 -61.45 -17.82
CA GLN A 5 -1.32 -61.37 -19.24
C GLN A 5 -0.46 -60.38 -20.06
N CYS A 6 -0.57 -60.47 -21.39
CA CYS A 6 -0.60 -59.34 -22.34
C CYS A 6 -1.37 -59.81 -23.63
N PRO A 7 -1.68 -58.96 -24.63
CA PRO A 7 -2.98 -58.31 -24.91
C PRO A 7 -3.57 -58.64 -26.30
N VAL A 8 -4.86 -58.39 -26.59
CA VAL A 8 -5.35 -58.29 -28.00
C VAL A 8 -6.61 -57.41 -28.18
N ILE A 9 -6.66 -56.76 -29.35
CA ILE A 9 -7.58 -55.77 -29.92
C ILE A 9 -8.67 -56.45 -30.80
N GLY A 10 -9.85 -55.80 -30.96
CA GLY A 10 -10.81 -55.99 -32.07
C GLY A 10 -11.93 -57.02 -31.80
N SER A 11 -13.19 -56.87 -32.19
CA SER A 11 -13.74 -56.27 -33.43
C SER A 11 -15.29 -56.31 -33.45
N LEU A 12 -15.87 -55.43 -34.27
CA LEU A 12 -17.13 -55.52 -35.05
C LEU A 12 -18.45 -56.03 -34.44
N TRP A 13 -19.49 -55.18 -34.54
CA TRP A 13 -20.84 -55.57 -34.99
C TRP A 13 -21.40 -54.54 -35.97
N HIS A 14 -22.07 -55.05 -37.00
CA HIS A 14 -22.60 -54.33 -38.16
C HIS A 14 -24.07 -54.78 -38.34
N ARG A 15 -25.05 -53.87 -38.49
CA ARG A 15 -26.18 -54.07 -39.42
C ARG A 15 -26.99 -52.79 -39.71
N ARG A 16 -27.40 -52.70 -40.99
CA ARG A 16 -28.03 -51.61 -41.76
C ARG A 16 -29.56 -51.51 -41.60
N ARG A 17 -30.12 -50.33 -41.98
CA ARG A 17 -31.33 -50.10 -42.85
C ARG A 17 -31.21 -48.70 -43.51
N SER A 18 -31.01 -48.57 -44.84
CA SER A 18 -31.98 -48.18 -45.92
C SER A 18 -32.70 -46.83 -45.66
N GLY A 19 -32.76 -45.80 -46.51
CA GLY A 19 -32.67 -45.59 -47.97
C GLY A 19 -33.69 -44.49 -48.35
N HIS A 20 -33.51 -43.79 -49.48
CA HIS A 20 -34.29 -42.65 -50.05
C HIS A 20 -33.95 -41.25 -49.50
N ASP A 21 -33.78 -40.17 -50.25
CA ASP A 21 -33.42 -39.82 -51.64
C ASP A 21 -33.40 -38.27 -51.67
N TRP A 22 -32.88 -37.67 -52.74
CA TRP A 22 -32.98 -36.24 -53.13
C TRP A 22 -31.96 -35.26 -52.54
N ALA A 23 -30.88 -35.08 -53.31
CA ALA A 23 -30.12 -33.85 -53.33
C ALA A 23 -31.05 -32.67 -53.69
N ALA A 24 -31.36 -31.83 -52.70
CA ALA A 24 -31.99 -30.53 -52.91
C ALA A 24 -30.99 -29.44 -52.53
N LEU A 25 -30.51 -28.76 -53.57
CA LEU A 25 -29.81 -27.49 -53.52
C LEU A 25 -30.68 -26.48 -52.75
N VAL A 26 -30.29 -26.10 -51.53
CA VAL A 26 -30.87 -24.94 -50.84
C VAL A 26 -29.76 -23.92 -50.62
N LEU A 27 -29.77 -22.93 -51.50
CA LEU A 27 -29.05 -21.67 -51.36
C LEU A 27 -29.63 -20.93 -50.14
N LEU A 28 -29.05 -21.12 -48.96
CA LEU A 28 -29.38 -20.30 -47.79
C LEU A 28 -28.52 -19.04 -47.84
N LEU A 29 -29.14 -17.98 -48.35
CA LEU A 29 -28.73 -16.60 -48.18
C LEU A 29 -28.41 -16.36 -46.69
N CYS A 30 -27.14 -16.08 -46.39
CA CYS A 30 -26.75 -15.43 -45.16
C CYS A 30 -27.35 -14.01 -45.15
N LEU A 31 -28.64 -13.88 -44.83
CA LEU A 31 -29.21 -12.62 -44.39
C LEU A 31 -28.67 -12.39 -42.99
N GLY A 32 -27.62 -11.58 -42.92
CA GLY A 32 -26.98 -11.16 -41.70
C GLY A 32 -28.01 -10.57 -40.76
N TRP A 33 -28.38 -11.34 -39.73
CA TRP A 33 -28.92 -10.75 -38.54
C TRP A 33 -27.76 -10.43 -37.62
N SER A 34 -27.06 -9.35 -37.97
CA SER A 34 -26.14 -8.65 -37.06
C SER A 34 -27.01 -7.95 -36.01
N GLY A 35 -27.74 -8.73 -35.22
CA GLY A 35 -28.35 -8.26 -33.99
C GLY A 35 -27.21 -7.92 -33.07
N VAL A 36 -26.80 -6.65 -33.07
CA VAL A 36 -25.95 -6.09 -32.02
C VAL A 36 -26.72 -6.31 -30.72
N LEU A 37 -26.30 -7.29 -29.93
CA LEU A 37 -26.73 -7.43 -28.55
C LEU A 37 -26.25 -6.17 -27.83
N LEU A 38 -27.13 -5.15 -27.74
CA LEU A 38 -26.96 -4.08 -26.79
C LEU A 38 -27.16 -4.67 -25.40
N TYR A 39 -26.05 -5.07 -24.78
CA TYR A 39 -26.04 -5.18 -23.33
C TYR A 39 -26.28 -3.77 -22.79
N PRO A 40 -27.29 -3.56 -21.93
CA PRO A 40 -27.38 -2.29 -21.23
C PRO A 40 -26.04 -2.06 -20.54
N ALA A 41 -25.48 -0.87 -20.73
CA ALA A 41 -24.31 -0.45 -19.96
C ALA A 41 -24.65 -0.68 -18.49
N ARG A 42 -23.87 -1.52 -17.80
CA ARG A 42 -23.97 -1.59 -16.34
C ARG A 42 -23.71 -0.17 -15.84
N PRO A 43 -24.57 0.39 -14.97
CA PRO A 43 -24.23 1.64 -14.32
C PRO A 43 -22.88 1.43 -13.63
N VAL A 44 -21.89 2.24 -14.00
CA VAL A 44 -20.66 2.35 -13.22
C VAL A 44 -21.09 3.03 -11.93
N GLN A 45 -21.36 2.23 -10.91
CA GLN A 45 -21.57 2.75 -9.58
C GLN A 45 -20.20 3.30 -9.14
N ALA A 46 -20.12 4.60 -8.85
CA ALA A 46 -18.95 5.16 -8.19
C ALA A 46 -18.73 4.33 -6.92
N GLN A 47 -17.61 3.62 -6.85
CA GLN A 47 -17.23 2.92 -5.64
C GLN A 47 -16.91 4.01 -4.61
N VAL A 48 -17.86 4.29 -3.72
CA VAL A 48 -17.58 5.16 -2.57
C VAL A 48 -16.53 4.43 -1.75
N GLY A 49 -15.33 5.00 -1.69
CA GLY A 49 -14.27 4.53 -0.84
C GLY A 49 -14.69 4.51 0.62
N THR A 50 -14.25 3.51 1.38
CA THR A 50 -14.42 3.53 2.84
C THR A 50 -13.54 4.62 3.43
N ILE A 51 -14.10 5.45 4.30
CA ILE A 51 -13.34 6.41 5.10
C ILE A 51 -13.06 5.77 6.45
N TYR A 52 -11.79 5.69 6.82
CA TYR A 52 -11.34 5.31 8.16
C TYR A 52 -10.91 6.54 8.95
N TYR A 53 -11.37 6.66 10.19
CA TYR A 53 -11.04 7.77 11.08
C TYR A 53 -10.00 7.32 12.09
N VAL A 54 -9.01 8.17 12.34
CA VAL A 54 -7.91 7.96 13.28
C VAL A 54 -7.82 9.15 14.22
N ASP A 55 -7.77 8.87 15.52
CA ASP A 55 -7.68 9.89 16.57
C ASP A 55 -6.92 9.32 17.78
N LYS A 56 -5.76 9.92 18.09
CA LYS A 56 -4.92 9.47 19.22
C LYS A 56 -5.62 9.54 20.58
N ASP A 57 -6.68 10.35 20.72
CA ASP A 57 -7.41 10.54 21.98
C ASP A 57 -8.41 9.39 22.25
N ARG A 58 -8.55 8.47 21.29
CA ARG A 58 -9.26 7.21 21.51
C ARG A 58 -8.56 6.36 22.58
N PRO A 59 -9.32 5.67 23.46
CA PRO A 59 -8.70 4.85 24.51
C PRO A 59 -7.89 3.68 23.93
N ASP A 60 -8.36 3.09 22.83
CA ASP A 60 -7.75 1.94 22.15
C ASP A 60 -8.24 1.84 20.69
N ASP A 61 -7.79 0.80 19.99
CA ASP A 61 -8.11 0.49 18.59
C ASP A 61 -9.38 -0.39 18.40
N SER A 62 -10.20 -0.57 19.45
CA SER A 62 -11.36 -1.48 19.42
C SER A 62 -12.54 -0.97 18.59
N GLY A 63 -12.63 0.34 18.35
CA GLY A 63 -13.64 0.94 17.47
C GLY A 63 -13.51 0.46 16.03
N ASP A 64 -14.58 0.49 15.23
CA ASP A 64 -14.54 0.03 13.83
C ASP A 64 -13.76 0.97 12.89
N GLY A 65 -13.49 2.21 13.33
CA GLY A 65 -12.82 3.23 12.55
C GLY A 65 -13.71 3.94 11.55
N LEU A 66 -15.04 3.78 11.58
CA LEU A 66 -15.94 4.32 10.53
C LEU A 66 -16.61 5.65 10.90
N THR A 67 -16.35 6.16 12.11
CA THR A 67 -16.74 7.49 12.57
C THR A 67 -15.67 8.04 13.52
N TRP A 68 -15.65 9.35 13.79
CA TRP A 68 -14.81 9.92 14.84
C TRP A 68 -15.06 9.28 16.23
N ALA A 69 -16.34 9.01 16.55
CA ALA A 69 -16.74 8.40 17.83
C ALA A 69 -16.29 6.94 17.98
N THR A 70 -15.91 6.28 16.89
CA THR A 70 -15.39 4.90 16.85
C THR A 70 -14.06 4.82 16.13
N ALA A 71 -13.32 5.94 16.04
CA ALA A 71 -12.06 6.03 15.34
C ALA A 71 -11.04 5.02 15.88
N LYS A 72 -10.09 4.64 15.02
CA LYS A 72 -8.87 3.96 15.45
C LYS A 72 -8.02 4.93 16.26
N ARG A 73 -7.31 4.41 17.26
CA ARG A 73 -6.32 5.19 17.99
C ARG A 73 -5.07 5.41 17.16
N ASN A 74 -4.62 4.36 16.47
CA ASN A 74 -3.34 4.34 15.79
C ASN A 74 -3.52 4.32 14.27
N LEU A 75 -2.69 5.10 13.56
CA LEU A 75 -2.70 5.14 12.10
C LEU A 75 -2.36 3.78 11.47
N GLN A 76 -1.46 2.99 12.08
CA GLN A 76 -1.15 1.64 11.57
C GLN A 76 -2.37 0.72 11.56
N THR A 77 -3.26 0.85 12.54
CA THR A 77 -4.48 0.03 12.58
C THR A 77 -5.43 0.39 11.44
N ALA A 78 -5.59 1.68 11.12
CA ALA A 78 -6.39 2.10 9.95
C ALA A 78 -5.71 1.70 8.63
N LEU A 79 -4.39 1.85 8.53
CA LEU A 79 -3.61 1.39 7.38
C LEU A 79 -3.79 -0.12 7.16
N ALA A 80 -3.78 -0.95 8.20
CA ALA A 80 -3.99 -2.38 8.09
C ALA A 80 -5.37 -2.76 7.49
N LEU A 81 -6.38 -1.92 7.70
CA LEU A 81 -7.75 -2.10 7.17
C LEU A 81 -7.93 -1.50 5.77
N ALA A 82 -7.17 -0.46 5.42
CA ALA A 82 -7.32 0.26 4.17
C ALA A 82 -6.84 -0.55 2.97
N SER A 83 -7.68 -0.56 1.93
CA SER A 83 -7.41 -1.09 0.60
C SER A 83 -7.54 0.01 -0.45
N ALA A 84 -7.08 -0.24 -1.68
CA ALA A 84 -7.22 0.72 -2.79
C ALA A 84 -8.67 1.25 -2.90
N GLY A 85 -8.79 2.57 -3.02
CA GLY A 85 -10.03 3.33 -2.97
C GLY A 85 -10.38 3.89 -1.58
N ALA A 86 -9.71 3.49 -0.50
CA ALA A 86 -10.00 3.98 0.85
C ALA A 86 -9.36 5.34 1.13
N GLU A 87 -10.00 6.09 2.03
CA GLU A 87 -9.43 7.30 2.64
C GLU A 87 -9.18 7.04 4.13
N ILE A 88 -8.15 7.67 4.69
CA ILE A 88 -7.87 7.68 6.11
C ILE A 88 -7.82 9.13 6.57
N TRP A 89 -8.72 9.53 7.46
CA TRP A 89 -8.82 10.86 8.03
C TRP A 89 -8.24 10.85 9.44
N VAL A 90 -7.20 11.66 9.67
CA VAL A 90 -6.37 11.63 10.87
C VAL A 90 -6.52 12.94 11.64
N ALA A 91 -7.00 12.83 12.88
CA ALA A 91 -7.11 13.96 13.79
C ALA A 91 -5.74 14.48 14.22
N ASP A 92 -5.69 15.69 14.77
CA ASP A 92 -4.48 16.29 15.31
C ASP A 92 -3.80 15.41 16.36
N GLY A 93 -2.47 15.55 16.47
CA GLY A 93 -1.66 14.77 17.38
C GLY A 93 -0.45 14.12 16.73
N THR A 94 0.29 13.37 17.54
CA THR A 94 1.49 12.65 17.13
C THR A 94 1.20 11.16 17.04
N TYR A 95 1.58 10.54 15.94
CA TYR A 95 1.41 9.13 15.65
C TYR A 95 2.78 8.48 15.40
N TYR A 96 2.98 7.31 15.99
CA TYR A 96 4.25 6.58 15.96
C TYR A 96 4.09 5.30 15.13
N PRO A 97 5.07 4.96 14.26
CA PRO A 97 4.91 3.88 13.30
C PRO A 97 4.96 2.49 13.94
N ASP A 98 5.44 2.36 15.18
CA ASP A 98 5.49 1.12 15.96
C ASP A 98 4.27 0.92 16.88
N GLU A 99 3.30 1.84 16.85
CA GLU A 99 2.04 1.73 17.58
C GLU A 99 0.90 1.21 16.69
N GLY A 100 0.12 0.27 17.22
CA GLY A 100 -1.08 -0.27 16.57
C GLY A 100 -0.93 -1.70 16.04
N THR A 101 -1.88 -2.11 15.21
CA THR A 101 -2.01 -3.51 14.79
C THR A 101 -0.80 -3.99 14.00
N GLY A 102 -0.22 -5.11 14.45
CA GLY A 102 0.89 -5.77 13.76
C GLY A 102 2.25 -5.15 14.01
N GLN A 103 2.36 -4.19 14.92
CA GLN A 103 3.63 -3.56 15.29
C GLN A 103 4.25 -4.19 16.54
N THR A 104 5.56 -4.01 16.65
CA THR A 104 6.37 -4.34 17.84
C THR A 104 6.93 -3.04 18.37
N ASN A 105 6.70 -2.77 19.66
CA ASN A 105 7.20 -1.56 20.33
C ASN A 105 8.73 -1.42 20.15
N ASP A 106 9.19 -0.18 19.97
CA ASP A 106 10.60 0.21 19.82
C ASP A 106 11.32 -0.42 18.62
N ASN A 107 10.57 -0.99 17.67
CA ASN A 107 11.16 -1.54 16.46
C ASN A 107 11.51 -0.42 15.48
N ARG A 108 12.80 -0.11 15.38
CA ARG A 108 13.33 0.92 14.45
C ARG A 108 12.96 0.70 12.98
N ALA A 109 12.64 -0.53 12.58
CA ALA A 109 12.19 -0.83 11.21
C ALA A 109 10.71 -0.51 10.96
N SER A 110 9.94 -0.16 11.99
CA SER A 110 8.55 0.26 11.84
C SER A 110 8.45 1.58 11.07
N THR A 111 7.53 1.63 10.11
CA THR A 111 7.29 2.76 9.21
C THR A 111 5.82 2.83 8.83
N PHE A 112 5.32 4.03 8.51
CA PHE A 112 4.04 4.20 7.84
C PHE A 112 4.19 3.92 6.34
N SER A 113 3.87 2.70 5.93
CA SER A 113 3.92 2.28 4.53
C SER A 113 2.72 2.80 3.74
N LEU A 114 2.99 3.67 2.76
CA LEU A 114 1.98 4.13 1.82
C LEU A 114 1.52 2.99 0.91
N LYS A 115 0.29 3.09 0.37
CA LYS A 115 -0.34 2.07 -0.46
C LYS A 115 -0.99 2.70 -1.68
N ASP A 116 -0.86 2.05 -2.82
CA ASP A 116 -1.55 2.47 -4.05
C ASP A 116 -3.07 2.52 -3.83
N GLY A 117 -3.67 3.62 -4.29
CA GLY A 117 -5.08 3.92 -4.17
C GLY A 117 -5.54 4.26 -2.75
N VAL A 118 -4.65 4.42 -1.78
CA VAL A 118 -5.02 4.86 -0.43
C VAL A 118 -4.59 6.31 -0.23
N ALA A 119 -5.55 7.13 0.19
CA ALA A 119 -5.33 8.53 0.53
C ALA A 119 -5.34 8.73 2.03
N ILE A 120 -4.31 9.38 2.58
CA ILE A 120 -4.17 9.65 4.01
C ILE A 120 -4.15 11.17 4.20
N TYR A 121 -5.12 11.67 4.97
CA TYR A 121 -5.35 13.09 5.19
C TYR A 121 -5.23 13.44 6.68
N GLY A 122 -4.30 14.33 7.04
CA GLY A 122 -4.19 14.95 8.36
C GLY A 122 -4.80 16.35 8.37
N GLY A 123 -5.07 16.93 9.54
CA GLY A 123 -5.67 18.28 9.62
C GLY A 123 -7.09 18.32 10.17
N PHE A 124 -7.54 17.27 10.87
CA PHE A 124 -8.89 17.19 11.43
C PHE A 124 -8.89 17.44 12.94
N ALA A 125 -9.95 18.07 13.46
CA ALA A 125 -10.22 18.23 14.87
C ALA A 125 -11.03 17.05 15.46
N GLY A 126 -11.43 16.08 14.63
CA GLY A 126 -12.18 14.91 15.06
C GLY A 126 -13.70 15.10 15.07
N THR A 127 -14.21 16.06 14.31
CA THR A 127 -15.66 16.36 14.25
C THR A 127 -16.20 16.59 12.86
N GLU A 128 -15.31 16.69 11.87
CA GLU A 128 -15.61 17.00 10.49
C GLU A 128 -16.39 15.88 9.80
N THR A 129 -17.26 16.28 8.88
CA THR A 129 -18.05 15.40 8.03
C THR A 129 -17.65 15.48 6.57
N LEU A 130 -16.85 16.48 6.19
CA LEU A 130 -16.37 16.72 4.83
C LEU A 130 -14.86 16.96 4.82
N LEU A 131 -14.19 16.48 3.77
CA LEU A 131 -12.74 16.66 3.59
C LEU A 131 -12.33 18.16 3.57
N SER A 132 -13.21 19.02 3.04
CA SER A 132 -12.99 20.47 2.95
C SER A 132 -13.07 21.21 4.29
N GLU A 133 -13.53 20.56 5.36
CA GLU A 133 -13.59 21.16 6.71
C GLU A 133 -12.25 21.09 7.44
N ARG A 134 -11.27 20.36 6.90
CA ARG A 134 -9.90 20.30 7.43
C ARG A 134 -9.30 21.69 7.59
N ASP A 135 -8.65 21.90 8.73
CA ASP A 135 -7.73 23.01 8.96
C ASP A 135 -6.36 22.43 9.27
N VAL A 136 -5.55 22.26 8.22
CA VAL A 136 -4.21 21.65 8.31
C VAL A 136 -3.26 22.48 9.19
N ALA A 137 -3.50 23.79 9.31
CA ALA A 137 -2.66 24.67 10.11
C ALA A 137 -3.06 24.64 11.60
N ALA A 138 -4.35 24.56 11.91
CA ALA A 138 -4.84 24.51 13.28
C ALA A 138 -4.75 23.11 13.89
N ASN A 139 -5.03 22.06 13.11
CA ASN A 139 -5.16 20.69 13.58
C ASN A 139 -3.95 19.85 13.14
N VAL A 140 -2.78 20.17 13.69
CA VAL A 140 -1.52 19.59 13.22
C VAL A 140 -1.44 18.10 13.51
N ALA A 141 -1.33 17.29 12.44
CA ALA A 141 -1.02 15.87 12.51
C ALA A 141 0.47 15.62 12.25
N ILE A 142 1.12 14.88 13.15
CA ILE A 142 2.56 14.62 13.15
C ILE A 142 2.79 13.12 13.04
N LEU A 143 3.58 12.71 12.07
CA LEU A 143 4.17 11.37 11.99
C LEU A 143 5.57 11.47 12.57
N SER A 144 5.81 10.80 13.69
CA SER A 144 7.08 10.90 14.44
C SER A 144 7.81 9.57 14.50
N GLY A 145 9.12 9.61 14.26
CA GLY A 145 10.03 8.49 14.47
C GLY A 145 10.54 8.33 15.89
N ASP A 146 10.22 9.23 16.83
CA ASP A 146 10.61 9.14 18.25
C ASP A 146 9.85 8.03 18.99
N LEU A 147 10.27 6.77 18.79
CA LEU A 147 9.53 5.58 19.21
C LEU A 147 9.36 5.50 20.74
N GLN A 148 10.41 5.86 21.49
CA GLN A 148 10.36 5.86 22.95
C GLN A 148 9.87 7.19 23.55
N GLN A 149 9.53 8.18 22.72
CA GLN A 149 9.00 9.48 23.14
C GLN A 149 9.92 10.20 24.12
N ASN A 150 11.22 10.09 23.88
CA ASN A 150 12.27 10.50 24.81
C ASN A 150 13.29 11.48 24.17
N ASP A 151 13.01 11.94 22.94
CA ASP A 151 13.86 12.90 22.26
C ASP A 151 13.95 14.21 23.06
N THR A 152 15.18 14.70 23.18
CA THR A 152 15.50 15.99 23.79
C THR A 152 15.43 17.12 22.76
N PRO A 153 15.31 18.41 23.18
CA PRO A 153 15.28 19.52 22.26
C PRO A 153 16.43 19.51 21.23
N ASN A 154 16.12 19.91 20.00
CA ASN A 154 17.02 19.80 18.83
C ASN A 154 17.32 18.36 18.39
N PHE A 155 16.39 17.42 18.62
CA PHE A 155 16.46 16.04 18.11
C PHE A 155 17.67 15.26 18.67
N GLY A 156 18.04 15.51 19.93
CA GLY A 156 19.03 14.70 20.64
C GLY A 156 18.37 13.49 21.30
N ASN A 157 19.15 12.43 21.56
CA ASN A 157 18.64 11.13 22.04
C ASN A 157 17.87 10.31 20.98
N ASN A 158 18.17 10.53 19.70
CA ASN A 158 17.44 9.94 18.56
C ASN A 158 17.95 8.57 18.08
N ALA A 159 18.82 7.90 18.85
CA ALA A 159 19.49 6.67 18.41
C ALA A 159 18.52 5.48 18.30
N ASP A 160 17.42 5.53 19.02
CA ASP A 160 16.35 4.54 19.03
C ASP A 160 15.17 4.88 18.10
N ASN A 161 15.25 6.01 17.41
CA ASN A 161 14.18 6.44 16.52
C ASN A 161 14.02 5.52 15.31
N ALA A 162 12.83 5.53 14.72
CA ALA A 162 12.53 4.86 13.46
C ALA A 162 13.56 5.25 12.39
N LEU A 163 14.03 4.26 11.62
CA LEU A 163 14.93 4.50 10.49
C LEU A 163 14.23 5.35 9.43
N HIS A 164 12.98 5.02 9.12
CA HIS A 164 12.15 5.74 8.18
C HIS A 164 10.78 5.95 8.79
N VAL A 165 10.34 7.20 8.92
CA VAL A 165 9.00 7.49 9.44
C VAL A 165 7.94 7.07 8.43
N VAL A 166 8.15 7.38 7.15
CA VAL A 166 7.24 7.04 6.05
C VAL A 166 7.98 6.29 4.96
N THR A 167 7.37 5.22 4.44
CA THR A 167 7.90 4.48 3.30
C THR A 167 6.92 4.56 2.13
N GLY A 168 7.39 5.13 1.01
CA GLY A 168 6.67 5.21 -0.26
C GLY A 168 7.26 4.34 -1.38
N SER A 169 8.27 3.51 -1.06
CA SER A 169 8.96 2.70 -2.06
C SER A 169 8.01 1.79 -2.85
N GLY A 170 8.16 1.81 -4.17
CA GLY A 170 7.37 0.97 -5.08
C GLY A 170 5.91 1.37 -5.28
N THR A 171 5.44 2.48 -4.69
CA THR A 171 4.07 2.97 -4.92
C THR A 171 3.98 3.83 -6.18
N ASP A 172 2.77 4.05 -6.69
CA ASP A 172 2.48 5.03 -7.74
C ASP A 172 1.88 6.34 -7.17
N SER A 173 1.50 7.26 -8.05
CA SER A 173 0.93 8.56 -7.68
C SER A 173 -0.42 8.51 -6.97
N THR A 174 -1.07 7.35 -6.93
CA THR A 174 -2.35 7.16 -6.24
C THR A 174 -2.18 6.90 -4.74
N ALA A 175 -0.97 6.56 -4.29
CA ALA A 175 -0.62 6.60 -2.87
C ALA A 175 -0.46 8.07 -2.44
N LEU A 176 -1.35 8.56 -1.58
CA LEU A 176 -1.40 9.97 -1.21
C LEU A 176 -1.22 10.17 0.29
N LEU A 177 -0.36 11.13 0.65
CA LEU A 177 -0.19 11.65 1.99
C LEU A 177 -0.35 13.17 1.98
N ASP A 178 -1.33 13.68 2.72
CA ASP A 178 -1.67 15.11 2.72
C ASP A 178 -1.88 15.67 4.13
N GLY A 179 -1.16 16.75 4.46
CA GLY A 179 -1.39 17.53 5.68
C GLY A 179 -0.70 16.97 6.92
N PHE A 180 0.56 16.57 6.79
CA PHE A 180 1.36 16.01 7.88
C PHE A 180 2.69 16.73 8.08
N THR A 181 3.13 16.80 9.32
CA THR A 181 4.55 17.00 9.64
C THR A 181 5.22 15.65 9.84
N ILE A 182 6.36 15.42 9.19
CA ILE A 182 7.16 14.19 9.31
C ILE A 182 8.47 14.53 9.99
N THR A 183 8.72 13.91 11.15
CA THR A 183 9.84 14.27 12.03
C THR A 183 10.45 13.07 12.74
N ALA A 184 11.64 13.30 13.32
CA ALA A 184 12.31 12.39 14.23
C ALA A 184 12.69 11.03 13.63
N GLY A 185 12.77 10.89 12.31
CA GLY A 185 13.41 9.72 11.71
C GLY A 185 14.93 9.81 11.79
N ASN A 186 15.60 8.68 12.02
CA ASN A 186 17.06 8.60 12.10
C ASN A 186 17.57 7.39 11.32
N ALA A 187 17.81 7.55 10.02
CA ALA A 187 18.34 6.50 9.15
C ALA A 187 19.86 6.39 9.29
N ASP A 188 20.36 5.82 10.40
CA ASP A 188 21.78 5.74 10.73
C ASP A 188 22.33 4.30 10.83
N ASP A 189 21.51 3.31 10.52
CA ASP A 189 21.91 1.91 10.65
C ASP A 189 22.77 1.50 9.45
N SER A 190 24.09 1.50 9.66
CA SER A 190 25.03 1.21 8.61
C SER A 190 25.13 -0.29 8.35
N ILE A 191 24.57 -0.74 7.24
CA ILE A 191 24.87 -2.07 6.70
C ILE A 191 25.98 -1.95 5.65
N PRO A 192 26.94 -2.89 5.59
CA PRO A 192 27.95 -2.93 4.53
C PRO A 192 27.37 -3.38 3.19
N SER A 193 26.19 -2.87 2.82
CA SER A 193 25.58 -3.04 1.52
C SER A 193 25.69 -1.71 0.75
N PHE A 194 25.67 -1.79 -0.58
CA PHE A 194 25.59 -0.60 -1.43
C PHE A 194 24.16 -0.05 -1.53
N ASP A 195 23.24 -0.58 -0.72
CA ASP A 195 21.83 -0.28 -0.80
C ASP A 195 21.46 0.70 0.30
N CYS A 196 20.89 1.85 -0.08
CA CYS A 196 20.53 2.99 0.76
C CYS A 196 19.39 2.68 1.76
N VAL A 197 19.13 1.40 2.03
CA VAL A 197 17.87 0.88 2.60
C VAL A 197 17.70 1.26 4.05
N LEU A 198 18.79 1.48 4.79
CA LEU A 198 18.75 1.80 6.22
C LEU A 198 19.49 3.10 6.58
N GLU A 199 20.30 3.63 5.65
CA GLU A 199 21.12 4.83 5.87
C GLU A 199 20.49 6.10 5.25
N CYS A 200 19.40 5.97 4.49
CA CYS A 200 18.87 7.06 3.68
C CYS A 200 17.38 7.31 3.90
N GLY A 201 17.01 8.58 4.03
CA GLY A 201 15.62 8.98 4.12
C GLY A 201 15.02 8.79 5.52
N GLY A 202 15.59 9.45 6.53
CA GLY A 202 15.06 9.45 7.90
C GLY A 202 13.57 9.77 7.96
N GLY A 203 13.15 10.84 7.29
CA GLY A 203 11.73 11.20 7.21
C GLY A 203 10.96 10.31 6.23
N ILE A 204 11.39 10.31 4.97
CA ILE A 204 10.73 9.56 3.89
C ILE A 204 11.75 8.69 3.17
N HIS A 205 11.46 7.40 3.08
CA HIS A 205 12.18 6.45 2.25
C HIS A 205 11.33 6.08 1.03
N ASN A 206 11.81 6.43 -0.17
CA ASN A 206 11.10 6.21 -1.41
C ASN A 206 12.05 5.77 -2.54
N ILE A 207 12.21 4.46 -2.71
CA ILE A 207 12.97 3.85 -3.80
C ILE A 207 12.00 3.32 -4.85
N GLY A 208 12.13 3.82 -6.08
CA GLY A 208 11.32 3.36 -7.21
C GLY A 208 9.81 3.65 -7.10
N GLY A 209 9.38 4.43 -6.10
CA GLY A 209 8.00 4.86 -5.94
C GLY A 209 7.78 6.31 -6.39
N SER A 210 6.53 6.65 -6.62
CA SER A 210 6.07 7.98 -7.03
C SER A 210 4.82 8.46 -6.27
N PRO A 211 4.74 8.30 -4.94
CA PRO A 211 3.59 8.77 -4.16
C PRO A 211 3.40 10.28 -4.26
N THR A 212 2.16 10.71 -4.04
CA THR A 212 1.78 12.12 -3.99
C THR A 212 1.86 12.65 -2.56
N PHE A 213 2.70 13.66 -2.34
CA PHE A 213 2.78 14.40 -1.07
C PHE A 213 2.18 15.80 -1.25
N THR A 214 1.21 16.17 -0.42
CA THR A 214 0.56 17.49 -0.44
C THR A 214 0.57 18.10 0.96
N ASN A 215 0.85 19.39 1.12
CA ASN A 215 0.88 20.03 2.46
C ASN A 215 1.74 19.27 3.50
N VAL A 216 2.86 18.68 3.07
CA VAL A 216 3.76 17.94 3.94
C VAL A 216 4.92 18.83 4.36
N THR A 217 5.21 18.86 5.66
CA THR A 217 6.43 19.46 6.21
C THR A 217 7.37 18.34 6.66
N ILE A 218 8.62 18.38 6.21
CA ILE A 218 9.66 17.42 6.61
C ILE A 218 10.72 18.17 7.39
N SER A 219 10.91 17.84 8.65
CA SER A 219 11.85 18.55 9.54
C SER A 219 12.37 17.63 10.63
N GLY A 220 13.57 17.88 11.16
CA GLY A 220 14.05 17.13 12.32
C GLY A 220 14.33 15.65 12.06
N ASN A 221 14.71 15.32 10.82
CA ASN A 221 15.07 13.97 10.43
C ASN A 221 16.57 13.91 10.12
N THR A 222 17.21 12.81 10.52
CA THR A 222 18.62 12.51 10.24
C THR A 222 18.71 11.32 9.30
N ALA A 223 19.67 11.35 8.40
CA ALA A 223 20.07 10.20 7.60
C ALA A 223 21.60 10.16 7.58
N GLY A 224 22.16 8.96 7.51
CA GLY A 224 23.58 8.76 7.33
C GLY A 224 24.09 9.55 6.13
N GLU A 225 25.26 10.15 6.26
CA GLU A 225 25.97 10.59 5.07
C GLU A 225 26.19 9.33 4.24
N ALA A 226 25.73 9.31 2.99
CA ALA A 226 26.29 8.39 1.99
C ALA A 226 27.78 8.76 1.84
N MET A 227 28.61 8.32 2.80
CA MET A 227 30.01 8.71 2.85
C MET A 227 30.65 8.18 1.59
N GLY A 228 31.34 9.07 0.88
CA GLY A 228 32.23 8.73 -0.22
C GLY A 228 33.29 7.73 0.21
N ARG A 229 32.93 6.44 0.25
CA ARG A 229 33.88 5.34 0.32
C ARG A 229 34.59 5.32 -1.02
N ALA A 230 35.75 5.98 -1.06
CA ALA A 230 36.73 5.80 -2.11
C ALA A 230 36.89 4.30 -2.38
N MET A 231 36.50 3.89 -3.58
CA MET A 231 36.75 2.54 -4.08
C MET A 231 38.25 2.26 -3.87
N PRO A 232 38.67 1.16 -3.25
CA PRO A 232 40.01 0.66 -3.50
C PRO A 232 40.01 0.33 -4.99
N GLY A 233 40.58 1.24 -5.79
CA GLY A 233 40.79 0.99 -7.20
C GLY A 233 41.60 -0.30 -7.29
N THR A 234 40.97 -1.38 -7.74
CA THR A 234 41.74 -2.55 -8.16
C THR A 234 42.60 -2.06 -9.32
N PRO A 235 43.94 -2.08 -9.22
CA PRO A 235 44.76 -1.79 -10.38
C PRO A 235 44.40 -2.85 -11.40
N ARG A 236 43.85 -2.45 -12.56
CA ARG A 236 43.79 -3.36 -13.70
C ARG A 236 45.23 -3.82 -13.96
N PRO A 237 45.55 -5.12 -13.88
CA PRO A 237 46.83 -5.56 -14.38
C PRO A 237 46.76 -5.40 -15.89
N HIS A 238 47.55 -4.47 -16.41
CA HIS A 238 47.94 -4.51 -17.81
C HIS A 238 48.92 -5.66 -17.97
N ALA A 239 48.46 -6.74 -18.60
CA ALA A 239 49.25 -7.67 -19.39
C ALA A 239 48.31 -8.36 -20.40
#